data_AF-R9ISS2-F1
#
_entry.id   AF-R9ISS2-F1
#
_cell.length_a   1.000
_cell.length_b   1.000
_cell.length_c   1.000
_cell.angle_alpha   90.00
_cell.angle_beta   90.00
_cell.angle_gamma   90.00
#
_symmetry.space_group_name_H-M   'P 1'
#
loop_
_entity.id
_entity.type
_entity.pdbx_description
1 polymer ?
#
loop_
_entity_poly.entity_id
_entity_poly.type
_entity_poly.pdbx_seq_one_letter_code
_entity_poly.pdbx_strand_id
1 'polypeptide(L)'
;MNKLREVRDEKKLDNKGFSLVELIIVIAIMAVLIGVLAPQYLKYVEKSRVSADADQIDACISAVEIYSSDPEHSVVTGKMKIDSNGNLDFSDGSDIKTAIEDAGISTANVQVKSKTFQKGCTIDFSTNGVTVSDPDIAKALGRASPPTP
;
A
#
# COMPACT_ATOMS: atom_id res chain seq x y z
N MET A 1 -23.72 73.29 -0.55
CA MET A 1 -23.81 71.83 -0.31
C MET A 1 -22.55 71.15 -0.89
N ASN A 2 -21.37 71.35 -0.28
CA ASN A 2 -20.08 70.88 -0.83
C ASN A 2 -19.60 69.52 -0.27
N LYS A 3 -20.46 68.80 0.48
CA LYS A 3 -20.09 67.52 1.15
C LYS A 3 -20.07 66.29 0.24
N LEU A 4 -20.46 66.41 -1.03
CA LEU A 4 -20.54 65.28 -1.97
C LEU A 4 -19.22 65.01 -2.72
N ARG A 5 -18.29 65.96 -2.74
CA ARG A 5 -16.99 65.82 -3.41
C ARG A 5 -15.89 65.28 -2.50
N GLU A 6 -16.10 65.32 -1.19
CA GLU A 6 -15.13 64.89 -0.17
C GLU A 6 -15.12 63.35 -0.02
N VAL A 7 -16.30 62.71 -0.05
CA VAL A 7 -16.44 61.25 0.15
C VAL A 7 -15.85 60.41 -1.01
N ARG A 8 -15.60 60.99 -2.18
CA ARG A 8 -15.06 60.27 -3.35
C ARG A 8 -13.53 60.10 -3.29
N ASP A 9 -12.84 60.93 -2.51
CA ASP A 9 -11.39 60.83 -2.35
C ASP A 9 -10.98 59.93 -1.16
N GLU A 10 -11.92 59.56 -0.29
CA GLU A 10 -11.69 58.76 0.92
C GLU A 10 -11.83 57.23 0.71
N LYS A 11 -12.35 56.79 -0.44
CA LYS A 11 -12.44 55.36 -0.81
C LYS A 11 -11.47 54.97 -1.92
N LYS A 12 -10.25 55.49 -1.89
CA LYS A 12 -9.12 54.84 -2.58
C LYS A 12 -8.79 53.55 -1.82
N LEU A 13 -9.59 52.52 -2.09
CA LEU A 13 -9.23 51.15 -1.75
C LEU A 13 -7.88 50.90 -2.41
N ASP A 14 -6.86 50.75 -1.57
CA ASP A 14 -5.48 50.46 -1.93
C ASP A 14 -5.43 49.09 -2.61
N ASN A 15 -5.82 49.04 -3.88
CA ASN A 15 -5.69 47.88 -4.75
C ASN A 15 -4.20 47.70 -5.10
N LYS A 16 -3.36 47.48 -4.10
CA LYS A 16 -2.02 46.92 -4.26
C LYS A 16 -2.19 45.50 -4.77
N GLY A 17 -2.35 45.38 -6.08
CA GLY A 17 -2.25 44.10 -6.77
C GLY A 17 -0.87 43.49 -6.51
N PHE A 18 -0.85 42.17 -6.38
CA PHE A 18 0.38 41.39 -6.25
C PHE A 18 1.33 41.74 -7.40
N SER A 19 2.59 42.04 -7.11
CA SER A 19 3.58 42.30 -8.16
C SER A 19 3.82 41.01 -8.95
N LEU A 20 3.98 41.10 -10.27
CA LEU A 20 4.36 39.95 -11.10
C LEU A 20 5.66 39.31 -10.60
N VAL A 21 6.58 40.12 -10.07
CA VAL A 21 7.83 39.64 -9.49
C VAL A 21 7.58 38.79 -8.25
N GLU A 22 6.68 39.21 -7.37
CA GLU A 22 6.32 38.46 -6.17
C GLU A 22 5.70 37.11 -6.54
N LEU A 23 4.87 37.07 -7.58
CA LEU A 23 4.28 35.82 -8.07
C LEU A 23 5.33 34.86 -8.65
N ILE A 24 6.29 35.38 -9.42
CA ILE A 24 7.36 34.56 -10.04
C ILE A 24 8.25 33.92 -8.98
N ILE A 25 8.58 34.65 -7.90
CA ILE A 25 9.39 34.10 -6.81
C ILE A 25 8.63 32.97 -6.10
N VAL A 26 7.31 33.11 -5.89
CA VAL A 26 6.50 32.06 -5.25
C VAL A 26 6.46 30.78 -6.08
N ILE A 27 6.20 30.87 -7.39
CA ILE A 27 6.20 29.68 -8.26
C ILE A 27 7.59 29.03 -8.35
N ALA A 28 8.66 29.83 -8.31
CA ALA A 28 10.02 29.32 -8.33
C ALA A 28 10.32 28.48 -7.07
N ILE A 29 9.95 28.96 -5.89
CA ILE A 29 10.15 28.22 -4.63
C ILE A 29 9.25 26.97 -4.61
N MET A 30 7.98 27.07 -5.02
CA MET A 30 7.08 25.92 -5.11
C MET A 30 7.60 24.84 -6.05
N ALA A 31 8.17 25.22 -7.20
CA ALA A 31 8.77 24.27 -8.13
C ALA A 31 9.94 23.50 -7.50
N VAL A 32 10.82 24.19 -6.75
CA VAL A 32 11.93 23.55 -6.03
C VAL A 32 11.43 22.60 -4.95
N LEU A 33 10.45 23.03 -4.14
CA LEU A 33 9.88 22.22 -3.06
C LEU A 33 9.22 20.94 -3.61
N ILE A 34 8.41 21.06 -4.66
CA ILE A 34 7.77 19.91 -5.31
C ILE A 34 8.82 18.95 -5.88
N GLY A 35 9.88 19.49 -6.51
CA GLY A 35 10.98 18.71 -7.07
C GLY A 35 11.65 17.79 -6.05
N VAL A 36 11.89 18.28 -4.82
CA VAL A 36 12.50 17.49 -3.75
C VAL A 36 11.48 16.55 -3.08
N LEU A 37 10.24 17.01 -2.88
CA LEU A 37 9.21 16.25 -2.17
C LEU A 37 8.64 15.08 -2.98
N ALA A 38 8.53 15.21 -4.31
CA ALA A 38 7.94 14.18 -5.16
C ALA A 38 8.55 12.76 -4.99
N PRO A 39 9.89 12.55 -5.09
CA PRO A 39 10.46 11.22 -4.94
C PRO A 39 10.29 10.67 -3.51
N GLN A 40 10.39 11.54 -2.50
CA GLN A 40 10.21 11.16 -1.11
C GLN A 40 8.76 10.72 -0.86
N TYR A 41 7.78 11.51 -1.30
CA TYR A 41 6.36 11.21 -1.18
C TYR A 41 6.01 9.87 -1.82
N LEU A 42 6.47 9.60 -3.05
CA LEU A 42 6.24 8.33 -3.74
C LEU A 42 6.79 7.13 -2.94
N LYS A 43 7.97 7.27 -2.33
CA LYS A 43 8.57 6.21 -1.49
C LYS A 43 7.74 5.94 -0.23
N TYR A 44 7.23 6.98 0.44
CA TYR A 44 6.37 6.81 1.62
C TYR A 44 5.03 6.17 1.27
N VAL A 45 4.43 6.56 0.15
CA VAL A 45 3.19 5.93 -0.34
C VAL A 45 3.42 4.46 -0.64
N GLU A 46 4.52 4.11 -1.31
CA GLU A 46 4.87 2.71 -1.56
C GLU A 46 5.10 1.94 -0.25
N LYS A 47 5.85 2.51 0.70
CA LYS A 47 6.06 1.87 2.02
C LYS A 47 4.74 1.61 2.76
N SER A 48 3.80 2.55 2.70
CA SER A 48 2.47 2.37 3.30
C SER A 48 1.69 1.26 2.62
N ARG A 49 1.78 1.12 1.29
CA ARG A 49 1.15 0.03 0.55
C ARG A 49 1.76 -1.33 0.91
N VAL A 50 3.10 -1.40 0.99
CA VAL A 50 3.82 -2.61 1.41
C VAL A 50 3.36 -3.07 2.78
N SER A 51 3.20 -2.16 3.74
CA SER A 51 2.70 -2.50 5.09
C SER A 51 1.27 -3.04 5.04
N ALA A 52 0.37 -2.34 4.34
CA ALA A 52 -1.03 -2.77 4.25
C ALA A 52 -1.20 -4.12 3.53
N ASP A 53 -0.44 -4.34 2.45
CA ASP A 53 -0.42 -5.62 1.73
C ASP A 53 0.17 -6.73 2.61
N ALA A 54 1.22 -6.43 3.39
CA ALA A 54 1.82 -7.38 4.32
C ALA A 54 0.81 -7.80 5.41
N ASP A 55 0.09 -6.85 6.01
CA ASP A 55 -0.94 -7.14 7.01
C ASP A 55 -2.07 -8.01 6.42
N GLN A 56 -2.49 -7.73 5.19
CA GLN A 56 -3.51 -8.50 4.50
C GLN A 56 -3.07 -9.94 4.21
N ILE A 57 -1.83 -10.13 3.76
CA ILE A 57 -1.28 -11.45 3.44
C ILE A 57 -0.99 -12.24 4.72
N ASP A 58 -0.47 -11.59 5.76
CA ASP A 58 -0.21 -12.24 7.04
C ASP A 58 -1.51 -12.68 7.73
N ALA A 59 -2.61 -11.94 7.54
CA ALA A 59 -3.94 -12.39 7.95
C ALA A 59 -4.37 -13.68 7.22
N CYS A 60 -4.14 -13.77 5.90
CA CYS A 60 -4.39 -15.00 5.14
C CYS A 60 -3.52 -16.17 5.60
N ILE A 61 -2.22 -15.93 5.82
CA ILE A 61 -1.28 -16.96 6.31
C ILE A 61 -1.74 -17.45 7.69
N SER A 62 -2.04 -16.54 8.60
CA SER A 62 -2.49 -16.85 9.95
C SER A 62 -3.80 -17.64 9.96
N ALA A 63 -4.74 -17.32 9.06
CA ALA A 63 -5.96 -18.10 8.90
C ALA A 63 -5.68 -19.56 8.53
N VAL A 64 -4.78 -19.78 7.57
CA VAL A 64 -4.35 -21.13 7.16
C VAL A 64 -3.61 -21.86 8.29
N GLU A 65 -2.73 -21.16 9.03
CA GLU A 65 -2.01 -21.73 10.18
C GLU A 65 -2.95 -22.13 11.33
N ILE A 66 -3.94 -21.30 11.65
CA ILE A 66 -4.96 -21.58 12.66
C ILE A 66 -5.80 -22.78 12.24
N TYR A 67 -6.28 -22.80 10.99
CA TYR A 67 -7.05 -23.91 10.44
C TYR A 67 -6.27 -25.23 10.48
N SER A 68 -4.98 -25.17 10.17
CA SER A 68 -4.06 -26.33 10.23
C SER A 68 -3.73 -26.79 11.65
N SER A 69 -3.98 -25.96 12.66
CA SER A 69 -3.70 -26.25 14.07
C SER A 69 -4.88 -26.92 14.79
N ASP A 70 -6.08 -26.90 14.18
CA ASP A 70 -7.26 -27.56 14.72
C ASP A 70 -7.14 -29.09 14.55
N PRO A 71 -7.29 -29.89 15.63
CA PRO A 71 -7.22 -31.35 15.54
C PRO A 71 -8.32 -32.00 14.69
N GLU A 72 -9.42 -31.30 14.38
CA GLU A 72 -10.46 -31.80 13.47
C GLU A 72 -10.07 -31.65 11.98
N HIS A 73 -9.04 -30.87 11.68
CA HIS A 73 -8.57 -30.61 10.33
C HIS A 73 -7.17 -31.21 10.10
N SER A 74 -6.87 -31.56 8.85
CA SER A 74 -5.51 -31.92 8.46
C SER A 74 -4.67 -30.66 8.25
N VAL A 75 -3.36 -30.77 8.45
CA VAL A 75 -2.42 -29.68 8.14
C VAL A 75 -2.56 -29.30 6.67
N VAL A 76 -2.88 -28.03 6.40
CA VAL A 76 -3.05 -27.53 5.04
C VAL A 76 -1.69 -27.46 4.37
N THR A 77 -1.60 -28.08 3.19
CA THR A 77 -0.43 -28.02 2.33
C THR A 77 -0.80 -27.50 0.96
N GLY A 78 0.04 -26.67 0.37
CA GLY A 78 -0.23 -26.07 -0.93
C GLY A 78 0.42 -24.70 -1.05
N LYS A 79 0.04 -23.94 -2.07
CA LYS A 79 0.68 -22.66 -2.38
C LYS A 79 -0.35 -21.57 -2.58
N MET A 80 -0.15 -20.46 -1.90
CA MET A 80 -0.79 -19.20 -2.27
C MET A 80 0.17 -18.43 -3.18
N LYS A 81 -0.32 -17.94 -4.32
CA LYS A 81 0.50 -17.19 -5.28
C LYS A 81 0.03 -15.75 -5.37
N ILE A 82 0.98 -14.86 -5.58
CA ILE A 82 0.73 -13.48 -5.97
C ILE A 82 1.27 -13.35 -7.38
N ASP A 83 0.41 -13.02 -8.33
CA ASP A 83 0.82 -12.81 -9.72
C ASP A 83 1.51 -11.44 -9.91
N SER A 84 2.09 -11.22 -11.08
CA SER A 84 2.77 -9.95 -11.41
C SER A 84 1.81 -8.75 -11.55
N ASN A 85 0.50 -9.00 -11.57
CA ASN A 85 -0.54 -7.97 -11.59
C ASN A 85 -1.04 -7.66 -10.16
N GLY A 86 -0.57 -8.42 -9.16
CA GLY A 86 -0.95 -8.30 -7.77
C GLY A 86 -2.19 -9.11 -7.37
N ASN A 87 -2.73 -9.97 -8.23
CA ASN A 87 -3.84 -10.85 -7.84
C ASN A 87 -3.34 -11.98 -6.95
N LEU A 88 -4.12 -12.28 -5.91
CA LEU A 88 -3.90 -13.47 -5.10
C LEU A 88 -4.61 -14.68 -5.74
N ASP A 89 -3.88 -15.78 -5.85
CA ASP A 89 -4.35 -17.05 -6.36
C ASP A 89 -4.28 -18.10 -5.23
N PHE A 90 -5.43 -18.66 -4.92
CA PHE A 90 -5.67 -19.67 -3.87
C PHE A 90 -6.01 -21.04 -4.46
N SER A 91 -5.78 -21.25 -5.77
CA SER A 91 -6.20 -22.46 -6.47
C SER A 91 -5.35 -23.70 -6.14
N ASP A 92 -4.17 -23.51 -5.56
CA ASP A 92 -3.21 -24.57 -5.29
C ASP A 92 -3.33 -25.06 -3.84
N GLY A 93 -4.27 -26.00 -3.62
CA GLY A 93 -4.64 -26.56 -2.32
C GLY A 93 -6.09 -26.24 -1.95
N SER A 94 -6.96 -27.25 -1.92
CA SER A 94 -8.41 -27.06 -1.70
C SER A 94 -8.74 -26.36 -0.39
N ASP A 95 -7.90 -26.57 0.62
CA ASP A 95 -8.20 -26.15 2.00
C ASP A 95 -7.64 -24.76 2.32
N ILE A 96 -6.75 -24.21 1.48
CA ILE A 96 -6.24 -22.83 1.64
C ILE A 96 -7.38 -21.84 1.50
N LYS A 97 -8.17 -21.96 0.42
CA LYS A 97 -9.30 -21.07 0.18
C LYS A 97 -10.34 -21.21 1.28
N THR A 98 -10.65 -22.44 1.70
CA THR A 98 -11.61 -22.73 2.77
C THR A 98 -11.15 -22.12 4.09
N ALA A 99 -9.90 -22.33 4.50
CA ALA A 99 -9.35 -21.79 5.75
C ALA A 99 -9.44 -20.26 5.82
N ILE A 100 -9.18 -19.57 4.71
CA ILE A 100 -9.27 -18.11 4.63
C ILE A 100 -10.73 -17.64 4.72
N GLU A 101 -11.64 -18.34 4.04
CA GLU A 101 -13.08 -18.01 4.06
C GLU A 101 -13.72 -18.28 5.44
N ASP A 102 -13.32 -19.35 6.12
CA ASP A 102 -13.78 -19.69 7.48
C ASP A 102 -13.30 -18.65 8.52
N ALA A 103 -12.13 -18.04 8.28
CA ALA A 103 -11.66 -16.89 9.06
C ALA A 103 -12.41 -15.58 8.74
N GLY A 104 -13.39 -15.61 7.82
CA GLY A 104 -14.18 -14.45 7.42
C GLY A 104 -13.44 -13.49 6.47
N ILE A 105 -12.34 -13.93 5.87
CA ILE A 105 -11.55 -13.13 4.94
C ILE A 105 -12.03 -13.41 3.51
N SER A 106 -12.34 -12.36 2.76
CA SER A 106 -12.77 -12.51 1.35
C SER A 106 -11.61 -13.03 0.49
N THR A 107 -11.86 -14.08 -0.30
CA THR A 107 -10.93 -14.58 -1.34
C THR A 107 -11.29 -14.09 -2.74
N ALA A 108 -12.43 -13.40 -2.90
CA ALA A 108 -12.87 -12.87 -4.17
C ALA A 108 -12.16 -11.55 -4.52
N ASN A 109 -11.56 -11.48 -5.71
CA ASN A 109 -10.93 -10.28 -6.29
C ASN A 109 -9.88 -9.62 -5.36
N VAL A 110 -9.17 -10.42 -4.58
CA VAL A 110 -8.16 -9.94 -3.64
C VAL A 110 -6.90 -9.54 -4.41
N GLN A 111 -6.43 -8.31 -4.18
CA GLN A 111 -5.25 -7.78 -4.88
C GLN A 111 -4.35 -6.98 -3.94
N VAL A 112 -3.04 -7.10 -4.13
CA VAL A 112 -2.02 -6.23 -3.55
C VAL A 112 -1.82 -4.97 -4.41
N LYS A 113 -1.42 -3.87 -3.78
CA LYS A 113 -1.29 -2.56 -4.45
C LYS A 113 0.13 -2.01 -4.50
N SER A 114 1.04 -2.57 -3.72
CA SER A 114 2.44 -2.20 -3.70
C SER A 114 3.17 -2.79 -4.91
N LYS A 115 4.08 -2.01 -5.47
CA LYS A 115 4.98 -2.47 -6.53
C LYS A 115 5.88 -3.61 -6.06
N THR A 116 6.16 -3.65 -4.76
CA THR A 116 7.00 -4.68 -4.15
C THR A 116 6.32 -6.05 -4.21
N PHE A 117 5.06 -6.17 -3.78
CA PHE A 117 4.33 -7.43 -3.84
C PHE A 117 3.88 -7.78 -5.28
N GLN A 118 3.71 -6.80 -6.16
CA GLN A 118 3.46 -7.01 -7.60
C GLN A 118 4.67 -7.57 -8.38
N LYS A 119 5.85 -7.73 -7.75
CA LYS A 119 6.93 -8.54 -8.34
C LYS A 119 6.52 -10.02 -8.51
N GLY A 120 5.49 -10.44 -7.78
CA GLY A 120 5.01 -11.81 -7.70
C GLY A 120 5.79 -12.63 -6.70
N CYS A 121 5.10 -13.49 -5.95
CA CYS A 121 5.72 -14.42 -5.03
C CYS A 121 4.85 -15.64 -4.78
N THR A 122 5.47 -16.71 -4.28
CA THR A 122 4.78 -17.92 -3.83
C THR A 122 4.96 -18.05 -2.32
N ILE A 123 3.85 -18.29 -1.63
CA ILE A 123 3.79 -18.60 -0.21
C ILE A 123 3.45 -20.08 -0.12
N ASP A 124 4.41 -20.87 0.35
CA ASP A 124 4.33 -22.32 0.42
C ASP A 124 3.95 -22.74 1.85
N PHE A 125 2.80 -23.38 1.98
CA PHE A 125 2.32 -23.99 3.21
C PHE A 125 2.75 -25.46 3.21
N SER A 126 3.62 -25.81 4.16
CA SER A 126 4.11 -27.17 4.32
C SER A 126 3.94 -27.64 5.76
N THR A 127 4.05 -28.95 5.98
CA THR A 127 4.05 -29.55 7.32
C THR A 127 5.20 -29.05 8.21
N ASN A 128 6.26 -28.49 7.62
CA ASN A 128 7.41 -27.94 8.34
C ASN A 128 7.30 -26.41 8.58
N GLY A 129 6.18 -25.80 8.18
CA GLY A 129 5.93 -24.37 8.31
C GLY A 129 5.73 -23.66 6.97
N VAL A 130 5.60 -22.34 7.04
CA VAL A 130 5.32 -21.45 5.91
C VAL A 130 6.60 -20.79 5.40
N THR A 131 6.85 -20.86 4.09
CA THR A 131 7.98 -20.17 3.45
C THR A 131 7.52 -19.24 2.33
N VAL A 132 8.28 -18.17 2.10
CA VAL A 132 7.95 -17.14 1.09
C VAL A 132 9.09 -17.04 0.08
N SER A 133 8.79 -17.24 -1.20
CA SER A 133 9.80 -17.40 -2.26
C SER A 133 10.68 -16.17 -2.49
N ASP A 134 10.14 -14.97 -2.29
CA ASP A 134 10.87 -13.71 -2.49
C ASP A 134 11.40 -13.17 -1.16
N PRO A 135 12.70 -12.85 -1.05
CA PRO A 135 13.32 -12.46 0.22
C PRO A 135 12.91 -11.07 0.71
N ASP A 136 12.60 -10.13 -0.18
CA ASP A 136 12.12 -8.79 0.22
C ASP A 136 10.73 -8.91 0.83
N ILE A 137 9.87 -9.73 0.21
CA ILE A 137 8.51 -9.99 0.68
C ILE A 137 8.53 -10.84 1.96
N ALA A 138 9.39 -11.87 2.03
CA ALA A 138 9.58 -12.66 3.24
C ALA A 138 9.95 -11.76 4.43
N LYS A 139 10.88 -10.81 4.22
CA LYS A 139 11.26 -9.82 5.23
C LYS A 139 10.12 -8.88 5.61
N ALA A 140 9.32 -8.44 4.64
CA ALA A 140 8.15 -7.60 4.90
C ALA A 140 7.08 -8.32 5.74
N LEU A 141 6.93 -9.63 5.54
CA LEU A 141 6.01 -10.50 6.29
C LEU A 141 6.62 -11.06 7.59
N GLY A 142 7.92 -10.85 7.85
CA GLY A 142 8.61 -11.47 8.98
C GLY A 142 8.71 -13.00 8.88
N ARG A 143 8.64 -13.57 7.68
CA ARG A 143 8.65 -15.02 7.41
C ARG A 143 9.98 -15.49 6.82
N ALA A 144 10.24 -16.79 6.89
CA ALA A 144 11.44 -17.39 6.32
C ALA A 144 11.35 -17.49 4.78
N SER A 145 12.45 -17.27 4.07
CA SER A 145 12.55 -17.69 2.67
C SER A 145 12.93 -19.17 2.59
N PRO A 146 12.55 -19.89 1.53
CA PRO A 146 12.99 -21.27 1.34
C PRO A 146 14.52 -21.33 1.31
N PRO A 147 15.13 -22.43 1.79
CA PRO A 147 16.57 -22.60 1.78
C PRO A 147 17.08 -22.55 0.33
N THR A 148 18.07 -21.70 0.07
CA THR A 148 18.75 -21.63 -1.22
C THR A 148 19.41 -22.99 -1.49
N PRO A 149 19.22 -23.60 -2.68
CA PRO A 149 19.89 -24.85 -3.03
C PRO A 149 21.41 -24.71 -3.09
#